data_AF-A0A8K0KM89-F1
#
_entry.id   AF-A0A8K0KM89-F1
#
_cell.length_a   1.000
_cell.length_b   1.000
_cell.length_c   1.000
_cell.angle_alpha   90.00
_cell.angle_beta   90.00
_cell.angle_gamma   90.00
#
_symmetry.space_group_name_H-M   'P 1'
#
loop_
_entity.id
_entity.type
_entity.pdbx_description
1 polymer ?
#
loop_
_entity_poly.entity_id
_entity_poly.type
_entity_poly.pdbx_seq_one_letter_code
_entity_poly.pdbx_strand_id
1 'polypeptide(L)'
;SDVTLLTYVFENFRDVCFHAYNLNSVWYYTAPGLTFDAALKDTGIELDLLTDYNMVLMKEKGIQGGISQCCKGYCEENNKRMDNYDSESESTYLTYYDINNLYGLGVGRDKNFRRERKGVYTRSRSRLSSASLVSVNRSRPLHNSHSDLLLCPENKTPPGGKHK
;
A
#
# COMPACT_ATOMS: atom_id res chain seq x y z
N SER A 1 -10.23 26.77 -26.23
CA SER A 1 -11.16 26.34 -25.17
C SER A 1 -10.65 25.18 -24.33
N ASP A 2 -9.80 24.28 -24.83
CA ASP A 2 -9.20 23.21 -24.01
C ASP A 2 -7.76 23.58 -23.55
N VAL A 3 -6.92 24.01 -24.50
CA VAL A 3 -5.55 24.49 -24.25
C VAL A 3 -5.48 25.54 -23.15
N THR A 4 -6.41 26.50 -23.15
CA THR A 4 -6.47 27.58 -22.15
C THR A 4 -6.77 27.08 -20.74
N LEU A 5 -7.61 26.05 -20.60
CA LEU A 5 -7.95 25.49 -19.30
C LEU A 5 -6.79 24.64 -18.77
N LEU A 6 -6.14 23.88 -19.65
CA LEU A 6 -4.93 23.14 -19.30
C LEU A 6 -3.81 24.08 -18.86
N THR A 7 -3.56 25.18 -19.58
CA THR A 7 -2.56 26.18 -19.19
C THR A 7 -2.85 26.74 -17.81
N TYR A 8 -4.09 27.16 -17.54
CA TYR A 8 -4.48 27.70 -16.25
C TYR A 8 -4.29 26.70 -15.10
N VAL A 9 -4.73 25.44 -15.28
CA VAL A 9 -4.55 24.39 -14.27
C VAL A 9 -3.07 24.08 -14.05
N PHE A 10 -2.26 24.05 -15.12
CA PHE A 10 -0.85 23.72 -15.03
C PHE A 10 0.00 24.85 -14.41
N GLU A 11 -0.32 26.11 -14.69
CA GLU A 11 0.31 27.27 -14.03
C GLU A 11 0.05 27.23 -12.53
N ASN A 12 -1.21 27.03 -12.10
CA ASN A 12 -1.54 26.89 -10.69
C ASN A 12 -0.84 25.68 -10.05
N PHE A 13 -0.78 24.53 -10.74
CA PHE A 13 -0.05 23.36 -10.26
C PHE A 13 1.45 23.66 -10.07
N ARG A 14 2.07 24.38 -11.01
CA ARG A 14 3.48 24.79 -10.93
C ARG A 14 3.73 25.69 -9.72
N ASP A 15 2.88 26.68 -9.50
CA ASP A 15 3.01 27.61 -8.37
C ASP A 15 2.87 26.86 -7.04
N VAL A 16 1.87 25.97 -6.93
CA VAL A 16 1.68 25.14 -5.73
C VAL A 16 2.90 24.24 -5.47
N CYS A 17 3.45 23.57 -6.49
CA CYS A 17 4.64 22.74 -6.33
C CYS A 17 5.86 23.56 -5.90
N PHE A 18 6.03 24.75 -6.48
CA PHE A 18 7.14 25.63 -6.13
C PHE A 18 7.02 26.15 -4.70
N HIS A 19 5.82 26.54 -4.26
CA HIS A 19 5.60 27.00 -2.89
C HIS A 19 5.68 25.87 -1.85
N ALA A 20 5.16 24.68 -2.16
CA ALA A 20 5.11 23.56 -1.22
C ALA A 20 6.45 22.82 -1.09
N TYR A 21 7.14 22.58 -2.21
CA TYR A 21 8.32 21.72 -2.25
C TYR A 21 9.59 22.45 -2.71
N ASN A 22 9.47 23.70 -3.17
CA ASN A 22 10.55 24.43 -3.83
C ASN A 22 11.13 23.60 -5.00
N LEU A 23 10.24 22.97 -5.77
CA LEU A 23 10.52 22.18 -6.97
C LEU A 23 9.65 22.70 -8.11
N ASN A 24 10.22 22.83 -9.31
CA ASN A 24 9.50 23.28 -10.49
C ASN A 24 8.91 22.09 -11.25
N SER A 25 7.58 22.03 -11.36
CA SER A 25 6.87 20.94 -12.06
C SER A 25 7.29 20.75 -13.52
N VAL A 26 7.76 21.81 -14.19
CA VAL A 26 8.22 21.77 -15.59
C VAL A 26 9.45 20.88 -15.80
N TRP A 27 10.21 20.58 -14.73
CA TRP A 27 11.41 19.75 -14.82
C TRP A 27 11.12 18.24 -14.73
N TYR A 28 9.86 17.86 -14.49
CA TYR A 28 9.45 16.47 -14.34
C TYR A 28 8.47 16.10 -15.43
N TYR A 29 8.67 14.91 -16.01
CA TYR A 29 7.75 14.38 -17.02
C TYR A 29 6.40 13.94 -16.41
N THR A 30 6.37 13.59 -15.12
CA THR A 30 5.18 13.05 -14.45
C THR A 30 5.08 13.52 -13.01
N ALA A 31 3.85 13.62 -12.48
CA ALA A 31 3.60 13.97 -11.09
C ALA A 31 4.25 12.99 -10.08
N PRO A 32 4.23 11.65 -10.30
CA PRO A 32 4.95 10.72 -9.42
C PRO A 32 6.45 11.02 -9.30
N GLY A 33 7.12 11.37 -10.42
CA GLY A 33 8.53 11.75 -10.40
C GLY A 33 8.79 12.99 -9.54
N LEU A 34 7.94 14.02 -9.67
CA LEU A 34 7.99 15.21 -8.83
C LEU A 34 7.75 14.88 -7.35
N THR A 35 6.72 14.07 -7.05
CA THR A 35 6.39 13.72 -5.65
C THR A 35 7.47 12.85 -5.00
N PHE A 36 8.15 12.00 -5.78
CA PHE A 36 9.23 11.17 -5.29
C PHE A 36 10.45 12.03 -4.92
N ASP A 37 10.83 12.97 -5.78
CA ASP A 37 11.93 13.88 -5.49
C ASP A 37 11.60 14.86 -4.34
N ALA A 38 10.35 15.33 -4.26
CA ALA A 38 9.86 16.10 -3.11
C ALA A 38 9.97 15.30 -1.81
N ALA A 39 9.63 14.00 -1.81
CA ALA A 39 9.76 13.13 -0.65
C ALA A 39 11.23 12.91 -0.26
N LEU A 40 12.13 12.72 -1.21
CA LEU A 40 13.58 12.60 -0.94
C LEU A 40 14.15 13.90 -0.36
N LYS A 41 13.74 15.05 -0.91
CA LYS A 41 14.15 16.37 -0.42
C LYS A 41 13.64 16.66 1.00
N ASP A 42 12.39 16.31 1.31
CA ASP A 42 11.81 16.47 2.66
C ASP A 42 12.48 15.54 3.69
N THR A 43 12.76 14.30 3.30
CA THR A 43 13.34 13.31 4.21
C THR A 43 14.86 13.38 4.32
N GLY A 44 15.55 13.97 3.35
CA GLY A 44 17.01 14.04 3.29
C GLY A 44 17.68 12.68 3.08
N ILE A 45 16.93 11.68 2.60
CA ILE A 45 17.41 10.31 2.42
C ILE A 45 18.22 10.21 1.12
N GLU A 46 19.41 9.64 1.21
CA GLU A 46 20.20 9.22 0.05
C GLU A 46 19.95 7.74 -0.25
N LEU A 47 19.52 7.45 -1.48
CA LEU A 47 19.24 6.07 -1.91
C LEU A 47 20.51 5.39 -2.43
N ASP A 48 20.80 4.20 -1.89
CA ASP A 48 21.83 3.33 -2.44
C ASP A 48 21.41 2.74 -3.79
N LEU A 49 22.31 2.80 -4.77
CA LEU A 49 22.13 2.12 -6.06
C LEU A 49 22.16 0.59 -5.87
N LEU A 50 21.18 -0.09 -6.46
CA LEU A 50 21.14 -1.56 -6.48
C LEU A 50 22.04 -2.09 -7.60
N THR A 51 23.16 -2.71 -7.22
CA THR A 51 24.15 -3.23 -8.17
C THR A 51 24.02 -4.74 -8.44
N ASP A 52 23.36 -5.49 -7.55
CA ASP A 52 23.15 -6.93 -7.69
C ASP A 52 21.76 -7.22 -8.26
N TYR A 53 21.73 -7.96 -9.36
CA TYR A 53 20.51 -8.44 -10.01
C TYR A 53 19.58 -9.20 -9.06
N ASN A 54 20.12 -10.02 -8.17
CA ASN A 54 19.30 -10.78 -7.22
C ASN A 54 18.58 -9.87 -6.22
N MET A 55 19.18 -8.73 -5.85
CA MET A 55 18.53 -7.74 -4.98
C MET A 55 17.36 -7.06 -5.69
N VAL A 56 17.50 -6.77 -7.00
CA VAL A 56 16.43 -6.20 -7.81
C VAL A 56 15.26 -7.18 -7.87
N LEU A 57 15.53 -8.43 -8.27
CA LEU A 57 14.51 -9.49 -8.31
C LEU A 57 13.81 -9.70 -6.98
N MET A 58 14.56 -9.64 -5.87
CA MET A 58 13.99 -9.77 -4.52
C MET A 58 13.01 -8.64 -4.22
N LYS A 59 13.37 -7.38 -4.54
CA LYS A 59 12.47 -6.23 -4.34
C LYS A 59 11.25 -6.33 -5.25
N GLU A 60 11.44 -6.63 -6.53
CA GLU A 60 10.33 -6.77 -7.49
C GLU A 60 9.34 -7.85 -7.05
N LYS A 61 9.81 -9.01 -6.60
CA LYS A 61 8.96 -10.08 -6.05
C LYS A 61 8.28 -9.70 -4.73
N GLY A 62 8.87 -8.79 -3.97
CA GLY A 62 8.35 -8.32 -2.69
C GLY A 62 7.31 -7.20 -2.82
N ILE A 63 7.25 -6.51 -3.97
CA ILE A 63 6.25 -5.46 -4.21
C ILE A 63 4.87 -6.11 -4.32
N GLN A 64 3.96 -5.68 -3.44
CA GLN A 64 2.57 -6.08 -3.44
C GLN A 64 1.68 -4.84 -3.49
N GLY A 65 0.55 -4.95 -4.18
CA GLY A 65 -0.45 -3.89 -4.25
C GLY A 65 -1.31 -3.79 -2.99
N GLY A 66 -2.41 -3.05 -3.08
CA GLY A 66 -3.43 -3.02 -2.04
C GLY A 66 -4.11 -4.39 -1.85
N ILE A 67 -4.54 -4.66 -0.63
CA ILE A 67 -5.30 -5.87 -0.31
C ILE A 67 -6.76 -5.64 -0.69
N SER A 68 -7.32 -6.52 -1.50
CA SER A 68 -8.76 -6.56 -1.82
C SER A 68 -9.28 -7.97 -1.57
N GLN A 69 -10.21 -8.11 -0.63
CA GLN A 69 -10.73 -9.41 -0.19
C GLN A 69 -12.23 -9.34 0.05
N CYS A 70 -12.94 -10.39 -0.36
CA CYS A 70 -14.33 -10.63 -0.01
C CYS A 70 -14.41 -11.85 0.91
N CYS A 71 -14.59 -11.65 2.22
CA CYS A 71 -14.70 -12.76 3.19
C CYS A 71 -16.12 -13.36 3.23
N LYS A 72 -17.14 -12.53 2.98
CA LYS A 72 -18.55 -12.94 2.98
C LYS A 72 -19.22 -12.44 1.70
N GLY A 73 -19.75 -13.36 0.90
CA GLY A 73 -20.32 -13.06 -0.42
C GLY A 73 -21.67 -12.33 -0.38
N TYR A 74 -22.41 -12.43 0.73
CA TYR A 74 -23.67 -11.75 0.96
C TYR A 74 -23.85 -11.48 2.45
N CYS A 75 -24.23 -10.25 2.80
CA CYS A 75 -24.64 -9.90 4.14
C CYS A 75 -25.90 -9.04 4.04
N GLU A 76 -26.89 -9.37 4.85
CA GLU A 76 -28.14 -8.63 4.97
C GLU A 76 -28.29 -8.24 6.44
N GLU A 77 -28.57 -6.97 6.68
CA GLU A 77 -28.74 -6.40 8.00
C GLU A 77 -30.21 -6.34 8.43
N ASN A 78 -30.46 -6.62 9.71
CA ASN A 78 -31.75 -6.41 10.38
C ASN A 78 -31.70 -5.08 11.15
N ASN A 79 -31.69 -3.98 10.41
CA ASN A 79 -31.56 -2.64 10.98
C ASN A 79 -32.95 -2.07 11.30
N LYS A 80 -33.13 -1.54 12.52
CA LYS A 80 -34.38 -0.92 13.01
C LYS A 80 -34.90 0.24 12.17
N ARG A 81 -34.07 0.79 11.29
CA ARG A 81 -34.40 1.92 10.39
C ARG A 81 -34.87 1.47 9.01
N MET A 82 -34.89 0.17 8.74
CA MET A 82 -35.29 -0.40 7.46
C MET A 82 -36.74 -0.85 7.50
N ASP A 83 -37.44 -0.76 6.36
CA ASP A 83 -38.86 -1.11 6.26
C ASP A 83 -39.14 -2.60 6.50
N ASN A 84 -38.15 -3.47 6.28
CA ASN A 84 -38.22 -4.92 6.48
C ASN A 84 -37.67 -5.36 7.85
N TYR A 85 -37.58 -4.46 8.83
CA TYR A 85 -37.11 -4.79 10.18
C TYR A 85 -37.97 -5.87 10.84
N ASP A 86 -37.29 -6.91 11.32
CA ASP A 86 -37.91 -7.98 12.10
C ASP A 86 -37.56 -7.80 13.59
N SER A 87 -38.59 -7.62 14.42
CA SER A 87 -38.44 -7.46 15.87
C SER A 87 -38.11 -8.76 16.60
N GLU A 88 -38.31 -9.93 15.97
CA GLU A 88 -38.01 -11.24 16.57
C GLU A 88 -36.53 -11.63 16.44
N SER A 89 -35.81 -11.01 15.50
CA SER A 89 -34.37 -11.25 15.29
C SER A 89 -33.50 -10.13 15.86
N GLU A 90 -32.21 -10.46 16.10
CA GLU A 90 -31.24 -9.48 16.60
C GLU A 90 -31.04 -8.34 15.61
N SER A 91 -30.92 -7.12 16.13
CA SER A 91 -30.68 -5.96 15.28
C SER A 91 -29.22 -5.90 14.87
N THR A 92 -28.96 -5.90 13.57
CA THR A 92 -27.61 -5.85 12.99
C THR A 92 -27.43 -4.59 12.12
N TYR A 93 -26.19 -4.11 12.03
CA TYR A 93 -25.82 -2.90 11.30
C TYR A 93 -24.56 -3.18 10.47
N LEU A 94 -24.55 -2.72 9.22
CA LEU A 94 -23.36 -2.73 8.38
C LEU A 94 -22.65 -1.37 8.49
N THR A 95 -21.34 -1.39 8.71
CA THR A 95 -20.53 -0.17 8.77
C THR A 95 -19.44 -0.23 7.71
N TYR A 96 -19.29 0.87 6.97
CA TYR A 96 -18.20 1.06 6.02
C TYR A 96 -17.14 1.96 6.65
N TYR A 97 -15.89 1.50 6.63
CA TYR A 97 -14.74 2.27 7.09
C TYR A 97 -13.82 2.56 5.90
N ASP A 98 -13.48 3.83 5.74
CA ASP A 98 -12.44 4.27 4.81
C ASP A 98 -11.36 5.04 5.59
N ILE A 99 -10.10 4.70 5.34
CA ILE A 99 -8.96 5.32 6.02
C ILE A 99 -8.42 6.43 5.14
N ASN A 100 -8.62 7.67 5.59
CA ASN A 100 -8.04 8.85 4.95
C ASN A 100 -6.51 8.73 4.85
N ASN A 101 -5.98 8.77 3.62
CA ASN A 101 -4.54 8.75 3.33
C ASN A 101 -3.78 7.55 3.94
N LEU A 102 -4.31 6.33 3.74
CA LEU A 102 -3.69 5.08 4.21
C LEU A 102 -2.20 4.95 3.83
N TYR A 103 -1.85 5.28 2.57
CA TYR A 103 -0.47 5.19 2.10
C TYR A 103 0.45 6.23 2.76
N GLY A 104 0.01 7.48 2.92
CA GLY A 104 0.80 8.52 3.58
C GLY A 104 1.07 8.19 5.05
N LEU A 105 0.14 7.53 5.73
CA LEU A 105 0.35 7.04 7.10
C LEU A 105 1.49 6.02 7.18
N GLY A 106 1.63 5.15 6.18
CA GLY A 106 2.71 4.17 6.09
C GLY A 106 4.08 4.82 5.90
N VAL A 107 4.17 5.81 5.01
CA VAL A 107 5.42 6.52 4.71
C VAL A 107 5.89 7.40 5.89
N GLY A 108 4.97 7.97 6.66
CA GLY A 108 5.30 8.85 7.78
C GLY A 108 5.90 8.17 9.01
N ARG A 109 5.73 6.84 9.17
CA ARG A 109 6.07 6.11 10.41
C ARG A 109 7.49 5.55 10.45
N ASP A 110 8.09 5.21 9.32
CA ASP A 110 9.46 4.68 9.23
C ASP A 110 10.21 5.36 8.08
N LYS A 111 11.02 6.37 8.42
CA LYS A 111 11.82 7.16 7.45
C LYS A 111 13.25 6.62 7.27
N ASN A 112 13.58 5.45 7.82
CA ASN A 112 14.94 4.93 7.82
C ASN A 112 15.17 3.94 6.67
N PHE A 113 15.46 4.46 5.46
CA PHE A 113 15.94 3.66 4.35
C PHE A 113 17.48 3.51 4.41
N ARG A 114 17.99 2.66 5.31
CA ARG A 114 19.43 2.35 5.37
C ARG A 114 19.67 0.86 5.18
N ARG A 115 20.59 0.51 4.27
CA ARG A 115 21.02 -0.88 4.07
C ARG A 115 21.90 -1.33 5.23
N GLU A 116 21.42 -2.28 6.05
CA GLU A 116 22.27 -3.01 6.99
C GLU A 116 22.76 -4.32 6.36
N ARG A 117 24.07 -4.46 6.13
CA ARG A 117 24.71 -5.75 5.80
C ARG A 117 25.05 -6.48 7.09
N LYS A 118 24.04 -7.00 7.80
CA LYS A 118 24.28 -7.95 8.89
C LYS A 118 23.73 -9.30 8.46
N GLY A 119 24.60 -10.29 8.30
CA GLY A 119 24.17 -11.67 8.12
C GLY A 119 23.66 -12.19 9.45
N VAL A 120 22.35 -12.29 9.66
CA VAL A 120 21.85 -12.75 10.96
C VAL A 120 20.46 -13.38 10.90
N TYR A 121 20.39 -14.62 11.39
CA TYR A 121 19.31 -15.03 12.29
C TYR A 121 19.39 -14.17 13.57
N THR A 122 18.86 -12.94 13.54
CA THR A 122 18.56 -12.24 14.80
C THR A 122 17.07 -11.98 14.87
N ARG A 123 16.47 -12.58 15.89
CA ARG A 123 15.25 -12.08 16.54
C ARG A 123 15.59 -10.74 17.18
N SER A 124 15.81 -9.72 16.35
CA SER A 124 16.00 -8.35 16.79
C SER A 124 14.62 -7.72 16.94
N ARG A 125 14.27 -7.39 18.18
CA ARG A 125 13.12 -6.54 18.55
C ARG A 125 13.33 -5.08 18.14
N SER A 126 14.01 -4.82 17.03
CA SER A 126 14.18 -3.46 16.50
C SER A 126 12.96 -3.09 15.67
N ARG A 127 12.39 -1.92 15.95
CA ARG A 127 11.33 -1.24 15.18
C ARG A 127 11.84 -0.79 13.80
N LEU A 128 12.52 -1.66 13.07
CA LEU A 128 12.93 -1.41 11.70
C LEU A 128 12.15 -2.39 10.82
N SER A 129 11.48 -1.86 9.80
CA SER A 129 10.91 -2.65 8.71
C SER A 129 12.05 -3.29 7.90
N SER A 130 12.55 -4.44 8.35
CA SER A 130 13.53 -5.24 7.60
C SER A 130 12.79 -6.17 6.63
N ALA A 131 13.14 -6.12 5.34
CA ALA A 131 12.66 -7.09 4.35
C ALA A 131 13.47 -8.39 4.46
N SER A 132 12.83 -9.46 4.93
CA SER A 132 13.43 -10.77 5.14
C SER A 132 12.66 -11.85 4.39
N LEU A 133 13.35 -12.76 3.70
CA LEU A 133 12.73 -13.95 3.11
C LEU A 133 12.50 -14.99 4.23
N VAL A 134 11.23 -15.31 4.49
CA VAL A 134 10.83 -16.31 5.49
C VAL A 134 10.01 -17.37 4.79
N SER A 135 10.41 -18.64 4.90
CA SER A 135 9.58 -19.77 4.50
C SER A 135 8.53 -20.03 5.59
N VAL A 136 7.26 -19.81 5.28
CA VAL A 136 6.14 -20.03 6.21
C VAL A 136 5.39 -21.29 5.79
N ASN A 137 5.49 -22.35 6.59
CA ASN A 137 4.64 -23.54 6.43
C ASN A 137 3.41 -23.40 7.35
N ARG A 138 2.22 -23.24 6.76
CA ARG A 138 0.96 -23.26 7.52
C ARG A 138 0.55 -24.70 7.80
N SER A 139 0.27 -25.04 9.06
CA SER A 139 -0.32 -26.33 9.43
C SER A 139 -1.82 -26.35 9.08
N ARG A 140 -2.31 -27.48 8.55
CA ARG A 140 -3.71 -27.66 8.13
C ARG A 140 -4.79 -27.29 9.17
N PRO A 141 -4.61 -27.45 10.50
CA PRO A 141 -5.64 -27.10 11.48
C PRO A 141 -5.94 -25.60 11.55
N LEU A 142 -4.96 -24.75 11.25
CA LEU A 142 -5.07 -23.28 11.33
C LEU A 142 -5.68 -22.66 10.07
N HIS A 143 -5.84 -23.44 8.99
CA HIS A 143 -6.36 -22.91 7.72
C HIS A 143 -7.81 -22.41 7.86
N ASN A 144 -8.66 -23.20 8.52
CA ASN A 144 -10.08 -22.90 8.61
C ASN A 144 -10.38 -21.81 9.66
N SER A 145 -9.57 -21.69 10.71
CA SER A 145 -9.74 -20.63 11.72
C SER A 145 -9.24 -19.26 11.24
N HIS A 146 -8.43 -19.23 10.19
CA HIS A 146 -7.86 -18.00 9.60
C HIS A 146 -8.27 -17.84 8.14
N SER A 147 -9.39 -18.43 7.71
CA SER A 147 -9.93 -18.25 6.35
C SER A 147 -10.12 -16.78 5.98
N ASP A 148 -10.44 -15.98 6.99
CA ASP A 148 -10.76 -14.57 6.83
C ASP A 148 -9.50 -13.69 6.79
N LEU A 149 -8.32 -14.26 7.10
CA LEU A 149 -7.06 -13.54 7.22
C LEU A 149 -6.00 -14.06 6.22
N LEU A 150 -5.70 -13.23 5.22
CA LEU A 150 -4.64 -13.44 4.25
C LEU A 150 -3.25 -13.11 4.84
N LEU A 151 -2.73 -13.96 5.73
CA LEU A 151 -1.31 -13.89 6.10
C LEU A 151 -0.46 -14.42 4.94
N CYS A 152 0.47 -13.61 4.42
CA CYS A 152 1.43 -13.97 3.37
C CYS A 152 0.77 -14.35 2.02
N PRO A 153 0.01 -13.44 1.37
CA PRO A 153 -0.52 -13.69 0.03
C PRO A 153 0.63 -13.87 -0.95
N GLU A 154 0.51 -14.90 -1.80
CA GLU A 154 1.49 -15.18 -2.83
C GLU A 154 0.99 -14.64 -4.17
N ASN A 155 1.87 -13.96 -4.90
CA ASN A 155 1.60 -13.59 -6.28
C ASN A 155 1.70 -14.85 -7.16
N LYS A 156 0.57 -15.49 -7.45
CA LYS A 156 0.47 -16.72 -8.24
C LYS A 156 -0.72 -16.66 -9.19
N THR A 157 -0.50 -17.05 -10.44
CA THR A 157 -1.58 -17.34 -11.38
C THR A 157 -2.25 -18.66 -10.97
N PRO A 158 -3.59 -18.70 -10.78
CA PRO A 158 -4.28 -19.95 -10.50
C PRO A 158 -4.23 -20.90 -11.73
N PRO A 159 -4.33 -22.23 -11.53
CA PRO A 159 -4.35 -23.19 -12.63
C PRO A 159 -5.47 -22.86 -13.64
N GLY A 160 -5.13 -22.64 -14.90
CA GLY A 160 -6.08 -22.24 -15.95
C GLY A 160 -6.39 -20.73 -16.03
N GLY A 161 -5.75 -19.90 -15.20
CA GLY A 161 -5.84 -18.44 -15.28
C GLY A 161 -5.22 -17.89 -16.56
N LYS A 162 -5.84 -16.84 -17.13
CA LYS A 162 -5.44 -16.28 -18.44
C LYS A 162 -4.28 -15.27 -18.39
N HIS A 163 -3.72 -14.96 -17.21
CA HIS A 163 -2.67 -13.94 -17.07
C HIS A 163 -1.52 -14.40 -16.16
N LYS A 164 -0.28 -14.15 -16.61
CA LYS A 164 0.97 -14.28 -15.86
C LYS A 164 1.18 -13.09 -14.91
#